data_AF-A0A939RUT9-F1
#
_entry.id   AF-A0A939RUT9-F1
#
_cell.length_a   1.000
_cell.length_b   1.000
_cell.length_c   1.000
_cell.angle_alpha   90.00
_cell.angle_beta   90.00
_cell.angle_gamma   90.00
#
_symmetry.space_group_name_H-M   'P 1'
#
loop_
_entity.id
_entity.type
_entity.pdbx_description
1 polymer ?
#
loop_
_entity_poly.entity_id
_entity_poly.type
_entity_poly.pdbx_seq_one_letter_code
_entity_poly.pdbx_strand_id
1 'polypeptide(L)' 'MSAALRDAKARARSTHYTVGTLRADPDGTLWLECSCGTVLRNGPTWTIDEHVRLHRAEAKYLELSTAAPAGIPRLIEPRY' A
#
# COMPACT_ATOMS: atom_id res chain seq x y z
N MET A 1 -6.20 -6.54 -20.72
CA MET A 1 -5.18 -6.02 -19.77
C MET A 1 -3.81 -6.52 -20.21
N SER A 2 -2.80 -5.65 -20.34
CA SER A 2 -1.46 -6.03 -20.82
C SER A 2 -0.70 -6.89 -19.80
N ALA A 3 0.31 -7.63 -20.26
CA ALA A 3 1.20 -8.40 -19.38
C ALA A 3 1.87 -7.48 -18.33
N ALA A 4 2.41 -6.34 -18.76
CA ALA A 4 3.04 -5.35 -17.87
C ALA A 4 2.14 -4.89 -16.72
N LEU A 5 0.84 -4.66 -16.97
CA LEU A 5 -0.11 -4.27 -15.92
C LEU A 5 -0.48 -5.43 -14.99
N ARG A 6 -0.46 -6.68 -15.47
CA ARG A 6 -0.63 -7.86 -14.59
C ARG A 6 0.58 -7.99 -13.67
N ASP A 7 1.78 -7.86 -14.22
CA ASP A 7 3.02 -7.98 -13.46
C ASP A 7 3.16 -6.87 -12.42
N ALA A 8 2.77 -5.62 -12.76
CA ALA A 8 2.72 -4.51 -11.81
C ALA A 8 1.81 -4.81 -10.61
N LYS A 9 0.61 -5.36 -10.85
CA LYS A 9 -0.31 -5.75 -9.76
C LYS A 9 0.27 -6.89 -8.93
N ALA A 10 0.94 -7.86 -9.56
CA ALA A 10 1.58 -8.96 -8.87
C ALA A 10 2.72 -8.48 -7.97
N ARG A 11 3.59 -7.59 -8.48
CA ARG A 11 4.67 -6.96 -7.71
C ARG A 11 4.13 -6.22 -6.49
N ALA A 12 3.19 -5.29 -6.67
CA ALA A 12 2.57 -4.55 -5.56
C ALA A 12 2.02 -5.47 -4.47
N ARG A 13 1.34 -6.56 -4.87
CA ARG A 13 0.81 -7.56 -3.93
C ARG A 13 1.91 -8.33 -3.20
N SER A 14 3.00 -8.67 -3.90
CA SER A 14 4.11 -9.42 -3.33
C SER A 14 5.03 -8.58 -2.43
N THR A 15 5.05 -7.26 -2.59
CA THR A 15 5.94 -6.36 -1.83
C THR A 15 5.22 -5.60 -0.71
N HIS A 16 3.88 -5.57 -0.70
CA HIS A 16 3.08 -4.92 0.35
C HIS A 16 2.07 -5.90 0.99
N TYR A 17 2.55 -6.72 1.92
CA TYR A 17 1.75 -7.58 2.77
C TYR A 17 2.00 -7.29 4.25
N THR A 18 1.01 -7.57 5.09
CA THR A 18 1.14 -7.38 6.54
C THR A 18 2.02 -8.48 7.11
N VAL A 19 2.93 -8.13 8.00
CA VAL A 19 3.84 -9.06 8.68
C VAL A 19 3.61 -9.05 10.18
N GLY A 20 3.90 -10.17 10.83
CA GLY A 20 3.71 -10.33 12.27
C GLY A 20 2.25 -10.42 12.69
N THR A 21 1.99 -10.02 13.94
CA THR A 21 0.68 -10.07 14.59
C THR A 21 0.23 -8.66 14.97
N LEU A 22 -1.08 -8.40 14.92
CA LEU A 22 -1.66 -7.15 15.43
C LEU A 22 -1.25 -6.91 16.88
N ARG A 23 -0.79 -5.70 17.17
CA ARG A 23 -0.42 -5.23 18.51
C ARG A 23 -1.39 -4.15 18.97
N ALA A 24 -1.60 -4.11 20.28
CA ALA A 24 -2.40 -3.11 20.95
C ALA A 24 -1.56 -2.45 22.05
N ASP A 25 -1.49 -1.13 22.02
CA ASP A 25 -0.87 -0.32 23.07
C ASP A 25 -1.92 0.01 24.16
N PRO A 26 -1.50 0.36 25.39
CA PRO A 26 -2.42 0.61 26.50
C PRO A 26 -3.43 1.76 26.27
N ASP A 27 -3.14 2.67 25.35
CA ASP A 27 -4.00 3.79 24.96
C ASP A 27 -5.07 3.40 23.91
N GLY A 28 -5.10 2.13 23.49
CA GLY A 28 -6.00 1.63 22.45
C GLY A 28 -5.47 1.79 21.03
N THR A 29 -4.23 2.25 20.83
CA THR A 29 -3.59 2.25 19.52
C THR A 29 -3.36 0.82 19.05
N LEU A 30 -3.86 0.51 17.86
CA LEU A 30 -3.63 -0.76 17.17
C LEU A 30 -2.59 -0.56 16.08
N TRP A 31 -1.60 -1.44 16.01
CA TRP A 31 -0.58 -1.37 14.98
C TRP A 31 -0.08 -2.72 14.49
N LEU A 32 0.45 -2.73 13.27
CA LEU A 32 1.14 -3.85 12.65
C LEU A 32 2.14 -3.33 11.61
N GLU A 33 2.99 -4.21 11.10
CA GLU A 33 4.00 -3.86 10.10
C GLU A 33 3.59 -4.33 8.71
N CYS A 34 4.02 -3.59 7.69
CA CYS A 34 4.01 -4.01 6.30
C CYS A 34 5.42 -4.47 5.90
N SER A 35 5.53 -5.45 5.01
CA SER A 35 6.79 -5.96 4.46
C SER A 35 7.68 -4.88 3.82
N CYS A 36 7.11 -3.73 3.43
CA CYS A 36 7.87 -2.58 2.93
C CYS A 36 8.49 -1.71 4.04
N GLY A 37 8.37 -2.10 5.31
CA GLY A 37 8.90 -1.37 6.46
C GLY A 37 7.96 -0.32 7.06
N THR A 38 6.80 -0.07 6.47
CA THR A 38 5.81 0.86 7.01
C THR A 38 5.12 0.25 8.25
N VAL A 39 5.05 1.01 9.34
CA VAL A 39 4.20 0.68 10.49
C VAL A 39 2.81 1.28 10.25
N LEU A 40 1.81 0.42 10.17
CA LEU A 40 0.41 0.79 9.98
C LEU A 40 -0.25 0.90 11.35
N ARG A 41 -0.97 2.01 11.58
CA ARG A 41 -1.65 2.32 12.84
C ARG A 41 -3.08 2.80 12.61
N ASN A 42 -3.99 2.50 13.53
CA ASN A 42 -5.26 3.24 13.58
C ASN A 42 -5.01 4.70 13.97
N GLY A 43 -6.04 5.53 13.82
CA GLY A 43 -6.04 6.92 14.23
C GLY A 43 -7.37 7.31 14.84
N PRO A 44 -7.53 8.59 15.22
CA PRO A 44 -8.74 9.07 15.91
C PRO A 44 -10.03 8.86 15.11
N THR A 45 -9.93 8.85 13.78
CA THR A 45 -11.07 8.79 12.86
C THR A 45 -10.98 7.64 11.85
N TRP A 46 -9.98 6.76 11.96
CA TRP A 46 -9.81 5.64 11.05
C TRP A 46 -9.29 4.40 11.77
N THR A 47 -9.70 3.24 11.27
CA THR A 47 -9.32 1.92 11.74
C THR A 47 -7.97 1.46 11.16
N ILE A 48 -7.40 0.43 11.77
CA ILE A 48 -6.20 -0.23 11.23
C ILE A 48 -6.46 -0.85 9.84
N ASP A 49 -7.66 -1.40 9.62
CA ASP A 49 -8.06 -1.98 8.34
C ASP A 49 -8.13 -0.93 7.23
N GLU A 50 -8.61 0.27 7.54
CA GLU A 50 -8.63 1.39 6.60
C GLU A 50 -7.22 1.82 6.22
N HIS A 51 -6.30 1.90 7.18
CA HIS A 51 -4.89 2.20 6.89
C HIS A 51 -4.25 1.11 6.00
N VAL A 52 -4.49 -0.18 6.30
CA VAL A 52 -4.00 -1.30 5.47
C VAL A 52 -4.53 -1.20 4.03
N ARG A 53 -5.83 -0.91 3.86
CA ARG A 53 -6.46 -0.79 2.53
C ARG A 53 -5.88 0.39 1.76
N LEU A 54 -5.76 1.54 2.40
CA LEU A 54 -5.23 2.76 1.77
C LEU A 54 -3.77 2.56 1.34
N HIS A 55 -2.92 2.05 2.23
CA HIS A 55 -1.51 1.80 1.94
C HIS A 55 -1.31 0.84 0.76
N ARG A 56 -2.07 -0.26 0.71
CA ARG A 56 -2.01 -1.21 -0.41
C ARG A 56 -2.56 -0.61 -1.71
N ALA A 57 -3.58 0.23 -1.63
CA ALA A 57 -4.13 0.92 -2.79
C ALA A 57 -3.11 1.91 -3.38
N GLU A 58 -2.41 2.66 -2.53
CA GLU A 58 -1.32 3.56 -2.91
C GLU A 58 -0.17 2.79 -3.58
N ALA A 59 0.33 1.72 -2.96
CA ALA A 59 1.39 0.90 -3.53
C ALA A 59 1.02 0.33 -4.91
N LYS A 60 -0.21 -0.18 -5.04
CA LYS A 60 -0.74 -0.67 -6.31
C LYS A 60 -0.87 0.45 -7.35
N TYR A 61 -1.30 1.64 -6.93
CA TYR A 61 -1.40 2.80 -7.80
C TYR A 61 -0.02 3.16 -8.36
N LEU A 62 1.01 3.27 -7.51
CA LEU A 62 2.38 3.61 -7.94
C LEU A 62 2.94 2.59 -8.96
N GLU A 63 2.83 1.29 -8.69
CA GLU A 63 3.26 0.24 -9.63
C GLU A 63 2.52 0.32 -10.98
N LEU A 64 1.20 0.57 -10.94
CA LEU A 64 0.40 0.72 -12.14
C LEU A 64 0.74 1.98 -12.92
N SER A 65 0.96 3.11 -12.24
CA SER A 65 1.34 4.38 -12.86
C SER A 65 2.69 4.31 -13.55
N THR A 66 3.65 3.58 -12.97
CA THR A 66 4.95 3.30 -13.59
C THR A 66 4.82 2.42 -14.83
N ALA A 67 3.99 1.37 -14.76
CA ALA A 67 3.78 0.43 -15.87
C ALA A 67 2.78 0.92 -16.93
N ALA A 68 2.13 2.06 -16.71
CA ALA A 68 1.10 2.59 -17.59
C ALA A 68 1.69 2.95 -18.97
N PRO A 69 1.01 2.58 -20.07
CA PRO A 69 1.37 3.04 -21.41
C PRO A 69 1.40 4.57 -21.52
N ALA A 70 2.15 5.07 -22.51
CA ALA A 70 2.12 6.48 -22.87
C ALA A 70 0.67 6.96 -23.13
N GLY A 71 0.35 8.16 -22.68
CA GLY A 71 -0.98 8.76 -22.82
C GLY A 71 -1.95 8.51 -21.65
N ILE A 72 -1.63 7.63 -20.69
CA ILE A 72 -2.37 7.55 -19.43
C ILE A 72 -1.83 8.60 -18.46
N PRO A 73 -2.68 9.50 -17.92
CA PRO A 73 -2.24 10.50 -16.95
C PRO A 73 -1.63 9.86 -15.70
N ARG A 74 -0.45 10.35 -15.30
CA ARG A 74 0.17 10.02 -14.01
C ARG A 74 -0.18 11.15 -13.05
N LEU A 75 -1.01 10.89 -12.04
CA LEU A 75 -1.43 11.93 -11.08
C LEU A 75 -0.31 12.28 -10.08
N ILE A 76 0.77 11.51 -10.05
CA ILE A 76 1.90 11.69 -9.13
C ILE A 76 3.18 11.49 -9.94
N GLU A 77 4.07 12.47 -9.92
CA GLU A 77 5.46 12.29 -10.34
C GLU A 77 6.18 11.48 -9.24
N PRO A 78 6.92 10.40 -9.57
CA PRO A 78 7.69 9.68 -8.57
C PRO A 78 8.71 10.65 -7.97
N ARG A 79 8.43 11.17 -6.78
CA ARG A 79 9.40 12.00 -6.05
C ARG A 79 10.52 11.09 -5.55
N TYR A 80 11.73 11.57 -5.81
CA TYR A 80 13.05 11.04 -5.47
C TYR A 80 13.19 10.66 -4.00
#